data_AF-A0A937DGF2-F1
#
_entry.id   AF-A0A937DGF2-F1
#
_cell.length_a   1.000
_cell.length_b   1.000
_cell.length_c   1.000
_cell.angle_alpha   90.00
_cell.angle_beta   90.00
_cell.angle_gamma   90.00
#
_symmetry.space_group_name_H-M   'P 1'
#
loop_
_entity.id
_entity.type
_entity.pdbx_description
1 polymer ?
#
loop_
_entity_poly.entity_id
_entity_poly.type
_entity_poly.pdbx_seq_one_letter_code
_entity_poly.pdbx_strand_id
1 'polypeptide(L)'
;MEKLKQWLKTNVVPLIKWLWNYMKVWRELSSIAVALFLWANSAWFLRKIDPTAATYDAGVFQVYLFAIIGLFLLHGIVRILMKLIWPTSDDYLDHQFAQDFNTITSWQKLKLSTFIFFAFLFAAVLLARII
;
A
#
# COMPACT_ATOMS: atom_id res chain seq x y z
N MET A 1 -21.36 -25.27 19.62
CA MET A 1 -20.13 -24.92 18.88
C MET A 1 -20.23 -25.22 17.37
N GLU A 2 -20.72 -26.40 16.96
CA GLU A 2 -20.95 -26.77 15.55
C GLU A 2 -21.79 -25.75 14.76
N LYS A 3 -22.93 -25.31 15.30
CA LYS A 3 -23.81 -24.32 14.64
C LYS A 3 -23.13 -22.97 14.37
N LEU A 4 -22.22 -22.53 15.24
CA LEU A 4 -21.50 -21.26 15.09
C LEU A 4 -20.44 -21.37 13.97
N LYS A 5 -19.70 -22.48 13.92
CA LYS A 5 -18.75 -22.77 12.83
C LYS A 5 -19.46 -22.87 11.48
N GLN A 6 -20.62 -23.52 11.45
CA GLN A 6 -21.39 -23.68 10.23
C GLN A 6 -21.92 -22.34 9.72
N TRP A 7 -22.45 -21.50 10.60
CA TRP A 7 -22.91 -20.14 10.28
C TRP A 7 -21.76 -19.24 9.78
N LEU A 8 -20.60 -19.26 10.44
CA LEU A 8 -19.40 -18.54 9.97
C LEU A 8 -18.98 -19.00 8.57
N LYS A 9 -19.02 -20.31 8.31
CA LYS A 9 -18.65 -20.88 7.01
C LYS A 9 -19.66 -20.52 5.91
N THR A 10 -20.94 -20.37 6.23
CA THR A 10 -21.98 -20.05 5.23
C THR A 10 -22.07 -18.57 4.91
N ASN A 11 -21.87 -17.68 5.89
CA ASN A 11 -22.09 -16.24 5.70
C ASN A 11 -20.80 -15.42 5.65
N VAL A 12 -19.81 -15.74 6.49
CA VAL A 12 -18.61 -14.92 6.65
C VAL A 12 -17.54 -15.27 5.62
N VAL A 13 -17.33 -16.56 5.34
CA VAL A 13 -16.36 -16.99 4.31
C VAL A 13 -16.67 -16.44 2.91
N PRO A 14 -17.91 -16.48 2.38
CA PRO A 14 -18.19 -15.90 1.08
C PRO A 14 -18.10 -14.37 1.09
N LEU A 15 -18.46 -13.70 2.18
CA LEU A 15 -18.29 -12.25 2.32
C LEU A 15 -16.82 -11.85 2.30
N ILE A 16 -15.96 -12.55 3.06
CA ILE A 16 -14.51 -12.33 3.06
C ILE A 16 -13.92 -12.61 1.68
N LYS A 17 -14.35 -13.70 1.02
CA LYS A 17 -13.88 -14.06 -0.32
C LYS A 17 -14.33 -13.02 -1.36
N TRP A 18 -15.53 -12.47 -1.22
CA TRP A 18 -16.04 -11.39 -2.06
C TRP A 18 -15.27 -10.09 -1.82
N LEU A 19 -15.04 -9.69 -0.56
CA LEU A 19 -14.21 -8.54 -0.21
C LEU A 19 -12.78 -8.69 -0.71
N TRP A 20 -12.21 -9.89 -0.58
CA TRP A 20 -10.86 -10.22 -1.08
C TRP A 20 -10.79 -10.11 -2.60
N ASN A 21 -11.77 -10.68 -3.32
CA ASN A 21 -11.85 -10.53 -4.77
C ASN A 21 -12.12 -9.08 -5.20
N TYR A 22 -12.91 -8.33 -4.44
CA TYR A 22 -13.19 -6.92 -4.70
C TYR A 22 -11.93 -6.06 -4.51
N MET A 23 -11.17 -6.30 -3.43
CA MET A 23 -9.84 -5.69 -3.23
C MET A 23 -8.85 -6.11 -4.32
N LYS A 24 -8.94 -7.36 -4.81
CA LYS A 24 -8.10 -7.87 -5.91
C LYS A 24 -8.42 -7.17 -7.24
N VAL A 25 -9.70 -6.88 -7.50
CA VAL A 25 -10.17 -6.15 -8.70
C VAL A 25 -9.84 -4.66 -8.62
N TRP A 26 -9.87 -4.07 -7.42
CA TRP A 26 -9.53 -2.66 -7.17
C TRP A 26 -8.19 -2.49 -6.46
N ARG A 27 -7.15 -3.19 -6.94
CA ARG A 27 -5.79 -3.14 -6.38
C ARG A 27 -5.27 -1.70 -6.20
N GLU A 28 -5.69 -0.79 -7.07
CA GLU A 28 -5.35 0.64 -7.01
C GLU A 28 -5.96 1.32 -5.77
N LEU A 29 -7.26 1.10 -5.53
CA LEU A 29 -7.96 1.63 -4.34
C LEU A 29 -7.50 0.96 -3.06
N SER A 30 -6.92 -0.24 -3.11
CA SER A 30 -6.39 -0.90 -1.92
C SER A 30 -5.32 -0.06 -1.22
N SER A 31 -4.46 0.63 -2.00
CA SER A 31 -3.44 1.51 -1.44
C SER A 31 -4.03 2.75 -0.77
N ILE A 32 -5.06 3.35 -1.39
CA ILE A 32 -5.80 4.48 -0.80
C ILE A 32 -6.56 4.04 0.46
N ALA A 33 -7.20 2.87 0.44
CA ALA A 33 -7.91 2.34 1.60
C ALA A 33 -6.96 2.10 2.78
N VAL A 34 -5.76 1.55 2.52
CA VAL A 34 -4.71 1.40 3.54
C VAL A 34 -4.28 2.76 4.08
N ALA A 35 -4.07 3.76 3.21
CA ALA A 35 -3.72 5.11 3.63
C ALA A 35 -4.78 5.73 4.55
N LEU A 36 -6.06 5.64 4.16
CA LEU A 36 -7.19 6.14 4.95
C LEU A 36 -7.35 5.40 6.28
N PHE A 37 -7.16 4.08 6.28
CA PHE A 37 -7.20 3.27 7.50
C PHE A 37 -6.10 3.65 8.48
N LEU A 38 -4.86 3.78 8.00
CA LEU A 38 -3.72 4.22 8.82
C LEU A 38 -3.92 5.64 9.35
N TRP A 39 -4.45 6.54 8.52
CA TRP A 39 -4.77 7.90 8.94
C TRP A 39 -5.84 7.94 10.04
N ALA A 40 -6.95 7.22 9.86
CA ALA A 40 -8.04 7.17 10.83
C ALA A 40 -7.61 6.59 12.19
N ASN A 41 -6.66 5.66 12.20
CA ASN A 41 -6.14 5.01 13.40
C ASN A 41 -4.80 5.59 13.89
N SER A 42 -4.30 6.64 13.25
CA SER A 42 -2.94 7.17 13.48
C SER A 42 -2.71 7.56 14.94
N ALA A 43 -3.64 8.29 15.54
CA ALA A 43 -3.57 8.70 16.95
C ALA A 43 -3.52 7.50 17.90
N TRP A 44 -4.28 6.43 17.61
CA TRP A 44 -4.27 5.21 18.42
C TRP A 44 -2.94 4.48 18.30
N PHE A 45 -2.41 4.32 17.08
CA PHE A 45 -1.12 3.66 16.84
C PHE A 45 0.03 4.42 17.50
N LEU A 46 0.07 5.75 17.34
CA LEU A 46 1.13 6.58 17.91
C LEU A 46 1.13 6.52 19.44
N ARG A 47 -0.05 6.61 20.07
CA ARG A 47 -0.20 6.55 21.54
C ARG A 47 0.18 5.21 22.16
N LYS A 48 0.19 4.13 21.37
CA LYS A 48 0.65 2.80 21.83
C LYS A 48 2.17 2.73 21.95
N ILE A 49 2.89 3.50 21.14
CA ILE A 49 4.36 3.54 21.13
C ILE A 49 4.85 4.62 22.09
N ASP A 50 4.22 5.79 22.02
CA ASP A 50 4.51 6.93 22.89
C ASP A 50 3.20 7.53 23.40
N PRO A 51 2.85 7.34 24.68
CA PRO A 51 1.62 7.88 25.27
C PRO A 51 1.47 9.40 25.16
N THR A 52 2.58 10.13 24.97
CA THR A 52 2.58 11.59 24.83
C THR A 52 2.43 12.05 23.38
N ALA A 53 2.61 11.15 22.41
CA ALA A 53 2.46 11.45 20.99
C ALA A 53 1.05 11.94 20.66
N ALA A 54 0.97 12.95 19.78
CA ALA A 54 -0.25 13.64 19.37
C ALA A 54 -0.99 14.41 20.50
N THR A 55 -0.33 14.70 21.62
CA THR A 55 -0.91 15.56 22.69
C THR A 55 -0.34 16.98 22.68
N TYR A 56 0.94 17.15 22.35
CA TYR A 56 1.62 18.45 22.41
C TYR A 56 2.44 18.81 21.16
N ASP A 57 2.96 17.83 20.40
CA ASP A 57 3.75 18.08 19.19
C ASP A 57 3.62 16.92 18.18
N ALA A 58 3.99 17.17 16.93
CA ALA A 58 4.19 16.13 15.92
C ALA A 58 5.44 15.34 16.29
N GLY A 59 5.25 14.26 17.07
CA GLY A 59 6.35 13.38 17.47
C GLY A 59 7.11 12.84 16.26
N VAL A 60 8.41 12.54 16.42
CA VAL A 60 9.27 12.02 15.34
C VAL A 60 8.64 10.82 14.60
N PHE A 61 7.90 9.96 15.30
CA PHE A 61 7.19 8.83 14.70
C PHE A 61 5.96 9.20 13.87
N GLN A 62 5.33 10.34 14.16
CA GLN A 62 4.19 10.86 13.40
C GLN A 62 4.61 11.27 11.99
N VAL A 63 5.81 11.85 11.84
CA VAL A 63 6.40 12.22 10.55
C VAL A 63 6.52 10.99 9.63
N TYR A 64 7.12 9.91 10.13
CA TYR A 64 7.27 8.68 9.35
C TYR A 64 5.93 7.99 9.06
N LEU A 65 5.00 7.98 10.02
CA LEU A 65 3.67 7.41 9.81
C LEU A 65 2.92 8.15 8.70
N PHE A 66 2.94 9.49 8.71
CA PHE A 66 2.29 10.27 7.67
C PHE A 66 3.03 10.22 6.33
N ALA A 67 4.36 10.06 6.33
CA ALA A 67 5.10 9.79 5.09
C ALA A 67 4.66 8.47 4.44
N ILE A 68 4.45 7.42 5.24
CA ILE A 68 3.91 6.13 4.76
C ILE A 68 2.49 6.31 4.21
N ILE A 69 1.61 7.01 4.93
CA ILE A 69 0.24 7.31 4.48
C ILE A 69 0.27 8.06 3.14
N GLY A 70 1.11 9.10 3.02
CA GLY A 70 1.30 9.87 1.80
C GLY A 70 1.80 9.03 0.64
N LEU A 71 2.75 8.12 0.88
CA LEU A 71 3.27 7.21 -0.13
C LEU A 71 2.16 6.31 -0.69
N PHE A 72 1.33 5.71 0.18
CA PHE A 72 0.21 4.87 -0.24
C PHE A 72 -0.88 5.65 -0.99
N LEU A 73 -1.19 6.86 -0.53
CA LEU A 73 -2.17 7.73 -1.19
C LEU A 73 -1.71 8.11 -2.60
N LEU A 74 -0.47 8.63 -2.73
CA LEU A 74 0.10 9.05 -4.00
C LEU A 74 0.28 7.86 -4.95
N HIS A 75 0.73 6.71 -4.44
CA HIS A 75 0.82 5.49 -5.23
C HIS A 75 -0.54 5.12 -5.85
N GLY A 76 -1.62 5.15 -5.07
CA GLY A 76 -2.96 4.86 -5.58
C GLY A 76 -3.44 5.84 -6.63
N ILE A 77 -3.19 7.14 -6.40
CA ILE A 77 -3.50 8.20 -7.37
C ILE A 77 -2.72 7.98 -8.67
N VAL A 78 -1.41 7.75 -8.60
CA VAL A 78 -0.55 7.50 -9.77
C VAL A 78 -1.01 6.28 -10.53
N ARG A 79 -1.38 5.18 -9.86
CA ARG A 79 -1.93 3.98 -10.52
C ARG A 79 -3.23 4.28 -11.28
N ILE A 80 -4.16 5.01 -10.67
CA ILE A 80 -5.40 5.44 -11.34
C ILE A 80 -5.07 6.30 -12.57
N LEU A 81 -4.16 7.26 -12.44
CA LEU A 81 -3.75 8.11 -13.55
C LEU A 81 -3.06 7.33 -14.66
N MET A 82 -2.19 6.37 -14.33
CA MET A 82 -1.55 5.50 -15.32
C MET A 82 -2.59 4.73 -16.12
N LYS A 83 -3.61 4.17 -15.46
CA LYS A 83 -4.68 3.45 -16.14
C LYS A 83 -5.54 4.34 -17.05
N LEU A 84 -5.77 5.59 -16.65
CA LEU A 84 -6.56 6.54 -17.42
C LEU A 84 -5.78 7.14 -18.61
N ILE A 85 -4.51 7.47 -18.43
CA ILE A 85 -3.70 8.20 -19.41
C ILE A 85 -2.86 7.26 -20.27
N TRP A 86 -2.28 6.21 -19.67
CA TRP A 86 -1.40 5.22 -20.32
C TRP A 86 -1.80 3.78 -19.99
N PRO A 87 -2.99 3.33 -20.42
CA PRO A 87 -3.50 1.99 -20.11
C PRO A 87 -2.59 0.87 -20.58
N THR A 88 -1.83 1.07 -21.67
CA THR A 88 -0.85 0.09 -22.17
C THR A 88 0.31 -0.14 -21.20
N SER A 89 0.78 0.92 -20.53
CA SER A 89 1.84 0.80 -19.52
C SER A 89 1.33 0.14 -18.25
N ASP A 90 0.09 0.43 -17.83
CA ASP A 90 -0.53 -0.26 -16.69
C ASP A 90 -0.74 -1.75 -16.97
N ASP A 91 -1.25 -2.10 -18.16
CA ASP A 91 -1.42 -3.49 -18.60
C ASP A 91 -0.10 -4.26 -18.65
N TYR A 92 0.96 -3.62 -19.17
CA TYR A 92 2.30 -4.20 -19.20
C TYR A 92 2.81 -4.54 -17.79
N LEU A 93 2.67 -3.62 -16.84
CA LEU A 93 3.10 -3.83 -15.45
C LEU A 93 2.34 -4.97 -14.78
N ASP A 94 1.08 -5.19 -15.16
CA ASP A 94 0.19 -6.16 -14.52
C ASP A 94 0.33 -7.56 -15.09
N HIS A 95 0.56 -7.67 -16.41
CA HIS A 95 0.50 -8.97 -17.11
C HIS A 95 1.83 -9.46 -17.66
N GLN A 96 2.75 -8.55 -18.02
CA GLN A 96 3.94 -8.89 -18.82
C GLN A 96 5.25 -8.70 -18.05
N PHE A 97 5.34 -7.66 -17.22
CA PHE A 97 6.57 -7.27 -16.50
C PHE A 97 7.22 -8.42 -15.72
N ALA A 98 6.44 -9.27 -15.06
CA ALA A 98 6.98 -10.39 -14.29
C ALA A 98 7.66 -11.44 -15.16
N GLN A 99 7.14 -11.70 -16.37
CA GLN A 99 7.73 -12.65 -17.31
C GLN A 99 9.02 -12.06 -17.88
N ASP A 100 8.98 -10.82 -18.34
CA ASP A 100 10.15 -10.11 -18.88
C ASP A 100 11.25 -9.91 -17.84
N PHE A 101 10.87 -9.62 -16.58
CA PHE A 101 11.84 -9.53 -15.50
C PHE A 101 12.60 -10.85 -15.32
N ASN A 102 11.99 -12.00 -15.60
CA ASN A 102 12.67 -13.29 -15.48
C ASN A 102 13.63 -13.57 -16.63
N THR A 103 13.41 -13.00 -17.83
CA THR A 103 14.24 -13.22 -19.02
C THR A 103 15.51 -12.38 -19.03
N ILE A 104 15.54 -11.26 -18.31
CA ILE A 104 16.74 -10.40 -18.22
C ILE A 104 17.87 -11.04 -17.40
N THR A 105 19.11 -10.61 -17.70
CA THR A 105 20.32 -11.12 -17.03
C THR A 105 20.38 -10.73 -15.56
N SER A 106 21.10 -11.50 -14.74
CA SER A 106 21.25 -11.24 -13.29
C SER A 106 21.77 -9.84 -12.98
N TRP A 107 22.66 -9.30 -13.83
CA TRP A 107 23.19 -7.95 -13.67
C TRP A 107 22.13 -6.86 -13.91
N GLN A 108 21.27 -7.06 -14.92
CA GLN A 108 20.15 -6.14 -15.18
C GLN A 108 19.11 -6.22 -14.05
N LYS A 109 18.83 -7.42 -13.53
CA LYS A 109 17.95 -7.60 -12.37
C LYS A 109 18.46 -6.81 -11.17
N LEU A 110 19.75 -6.95 -10.85
CA LEU A 110 20.37 -6.20 -9.76
C LEU A 110 20.22 -4.69 -9.94
N LYS A 111 20.55 -4.16 -11.12
CA LYS A 111 20.41 -2.73 -11.41
C LYS A 111 18.97 -2.24 -11.23
N LEU A 112 17.99 -2.96 -11.80
CA LEU A 112 16.58 -2.56 -11.71
C LEU A 112 16.07 -2.63 -10.27
N SER A 113 16.37 -3.69 -9.54
CA SER A 113 15.97 -3.84 -8.13
C SER A 113 16.60 -2.77 -7.25
N THR A 114 17.88 -2.48 -7.43
CA THR A 114 18.58 -1.40 -6.70
C THR A 114 18.00 -0.03 -7.04
N PHE A 115 17.69 0.23 -8.31
CA PHE A 115 17.02 1.47 -8.73
C PHE A 115 15.65 1.63 -8.08
N ILE A 116 14.81 0.60 -8.12
CA ILE A 116 13.49 0.60 -7.47
C ILE A 116 13.63 0.86 -5.97
N PHE A 117 14.57 0.19 -5.30
CA PHE A 117 14.83 0.40 -3.87
C PHE A 117 15.19 1.86 -3.56
N PHE A 118 16.13 2.45 -4.29
CA PHE A 118 16.53 3.84 -4.06
C PHE A 118 15.43 4.84 -4.44
N ALA A 119 14.62 4.56 -5.46
CA ALA A 119 13.47 5.39 -5.81
C ALA A 119 12.42 5.40 -4.67
N PHE A 120 12.12 4.26 -4.07
CA PHE A 120 11.23 4.18 -2.92
C PHE A 120 11.81 4.84 -1.67
N LEU A 121 13.09 4.62 -1.38
CA LEU A 121 13.79 5.28 -0.28
C LEU A 121 13.75 6.80 -0.45
N PHE A 122 14.05 7.29 -1.64
CA PHE A 122 14.01 8.71 -1.98
C PHE A 122 12.60 9.30 -1.80
N ALA A 123 11.57 8.62 -2.30
CA ALA A 123 10.18 9.05 -2.11
C ALA A 123 9.80 9.12 -0.62
N ALA A 124 10.19 8.12 0.18
CA ALA A 124 9.92 8.10 1.62
C ALA A 124 10.62 9.25 2.35
N VAL A 125 11.90 9.53 2.02
CA VAL A 125 12.67 10.64 2.61
C VAL A 125 12.06 12.00 2.24
N LEU A 126 11.65 12.18 0.97
CA LEU A 126 11.00 13.42 0.54
C LEU A 126 9.68 13.66 1.27
N LEU A 127 8.87 12.62 1.44
CA LEU A 127 7.59 12.71 2.15
C LEU A 127 7.79 13.00 3.65
N ALA A 128 8.80 12.38 4.27
CA ALA A 128 9.16 12.64 5.65
C ALA A 128 9.78 14.02 5.90
N ARG A 129 10.21 14.74 4.85
CA ARG A 129 10.76 16.09 4.97
C ARG A 129 9.69 17.18 4.98
N ILE A 130 8.54 16.92 4.37
CA ILE A 130 7.48 17.92 4.14
C ILE A 130 6.62 18.15 5.40
N ILE A 131 6.70 17.25 6.38
CA ILE A 131 5.89 17.21 7.60
C ILE A 131 6.76 17.56 8.80
#